data_AF-A0A7J6U303-F1
#
_entry.id   AF-A0A7J6U303-F1
#
_cell.length_a   1.000
_cell.length_b   1.000
_cell.length_c   1.000
_cell.angle_alpha   90.00
_cell.angle_beta   90.00
_cell.angle_gamma   90.00
#
_symmetry.space_group_name_H-M   'P 1'
#
loop_
_entity.id
_entity.type
_entity.pdbx_description
1 polymer ?
#
loop_
_entity_poly.entity_id
_entity_poly.type
_entity_poly.pdbx_seq_one_letter_code
_entity_poly.pdbx_strand_id
1 'polypeptide(L)'
;MWSVRRGVRRDRGRLTLICRRAFSARSVDPWEEVEAHRPRVPTLHGYRRPAAAPQNQTDIPREDFHKFMRGRPRRFPDELAHFLFTWAIIIFMVCLTAGTMYKLRPDDFDWIEQERSKAEAAKARLDKRLEAQKTAARAIQEGQVLGGTSSTDDK
;
A
#
# COMPACT_ATOMS: atom_id res chain seq x y z
N MET A 1 34.17 2.40 58.79
CA MET A 1 35.64 2.19 58.82
C MET A 1 35.90 0.74 59.16
N TRP A 2 36.96 0.16 58.61
CA TRP A 2 37.67 -1.10 58.92
C TRP A 2 38.06 -1.73 57.57
N SER A 3 39.17 -1.19 57.07
CA SER A 3 39.96 -1.73 55.96
C SER A 3 40.79 -2.92 56.46
N VAL A 4 41.56 -3.54 55.55
CA VAL A 4 42.71 -4.43 55.79
C VAL A 4 42.31 -5.92 55.80
N ARG A 5 42.89 -6.87 55.02
CA ARG A 5 44.14 -6.94 54.26
C ARG A 5 44.01 -8.04 53.18
N ARG A 6 44.68 -7.84 52.04
CA ARG A 6 44.89 -8.86 50.98
C ARG A 6 45.77 -10.00 51.51
N GLY A 7 45.46 -11.23 51.13
CA GLY A 7 46.32 -12.40 51.32
C GLY A 7 46.47 -13.16 50.00
N VAL A 8 47.44 -12.77 49.19
CA VAL A 8 47.93 -13.53 48.03
C VAL A 8 48.83 -14.64 48.55
N ARG A 9 48.49 -15.92 48.28
CA ARG A 9 49.47 -17.00 48.24
C ARG A 9 49.38 -17.70 46.89
N ARG A 10 50.43 -17.46 46.10
CA ARG A 10 50.84 -18.33 44.99
C ARG A 10 51.46 -19.57 45.60
N ASP A 11 50.84 -20.72 45.43
CA ASP A 11 51.57 -21.98 45.44
C ASP A 11 51.64 -22.52 44.02
N ARG A 12 52.85 -22.37 43.45
CA ARG A 12 53.29 -23.12 42.27
C ARG A 12 53.83 -24.43 42.80
N GLY A 13 53.20 -25.54 42.45
CA GLY A 13 53.76 -26.83 42.81
C GLY A 13 52.93 -28.00 42.31
N ARG A 14 53.51 -28.71 41.34
CA ARG A 14 53.20 -30.10 40.95
C ARG A 14 51.99 -30.30 40.03
N LEU A 15 52.35 -30.24 38.75
CA LEU A 15 51.92 -31.18 37.72
C LEU A 15 51.90 -32.61 38.27
N THR A 16 50.73 -33.10 38.66
CA THR A 16 50.42 -34.53 38.61
C THR A 16 49.54 -34.77 37.40
N LEU A 17 50.19 -35.28 36.36
CA LEU A 17 49.56 -35.93 35.22
C LEU A 17 48.71 -37.10 35.75
N ILE A 18 47.42 -36.89 35.93
CA ILE A 18 46.46 -37.98 36.10
C ILE A 18 45.83 -38.19 34.73
N CYS A 19 46.11 -39.37 34.18
CA CYS A 19 45.55 -39.89 32.95
C CYS A 19 44.05 -39.58 32.86
N ARG A 20 43.69 -38.75 31.86
CA ARG A 20 42.34 -38.68 31.31
C ARG A 20 41.95 -40.09 30.87
N ARG A 21 41.18 -40.78 31.71
CA ARG A 21 40.38 -41.92 31.27
C ARG A 21 39.39 -41.35 30.26
N ALA A 22 39.56 -41.68 28.99
CA ALA A 22 38.61 -41.34 27.95
C ALA A 22 37.29 -42.06 28.25
N PHE A 23 36.43 -41.43 29.06
CA PHE A 23 35.00 -41.63 28.90
C PHE A 23 34.70 -41.12 27.49
N SER A 24 34.40 -42.02 26.55
CA SER A 24 33.67 -41.61 25.36
C SER A 24 32.29 -41.18 25.85
N ALA A 25 32.20 -39.96 26.37
CA ALA A 25 30.97 -39.21 26.30
C ALA A 25 30.64 -39.19 24.82
N ARG A 26 29.67 -40.02 24.40
CA ARG A 26 28.93 -39.67 23.20
C ARG A 26 28.51 -38.23 23.45
N SER A 27 28.92 -37.32 22.57
CA SER A 27 28.33 -36.00 22.52
C SER A 27 26.85 -36.28 22.26
N VAL A 28 26.07 -36.27 23.33
CA VAL A 28 24.62 -36.29 23.25
C VAL A 28 24.32 -35.00 22.52
N ASP A 29 23.79 -35.12 21.32
CA ASP A 29 23.50 -33.93 20.55
C ASP A 29 22.47 -33.10 21.37
N PRO A 30 22.55 -31.76 21.33
CA PRO A 30 21.65 -30.91 22.11
C PRO A 30 20.16 -31.21 21.89
N TRP A 31 19.79 -31.79 20.75
CA TRP A 31 18.42 -32.22 20.47
C TRP A 31 17.98 -33.45 21.29
N GLU A 32 18.89 -34.39 21.59
CA GLU A 32 18.60 -35.58 22.41
C GLU A 32 18.32 -35.18 23.88
N GLU A 33 19.04 -34.17 24.40
CA GLU A 33 18.79 -33.61 25.73
C GLU A 33 17.43 -32.91 25.82
N VAL A 34 17.08 -32.14 24.78
CA VAL A 34 15.77 -31.47 24.68
C VAL A 34 14.63 -32.49 24.63
N GLU A 35 14.83 -33.61 23.94
CA GLU A 35 13.81 -34.65 23.80
C GLU A 35 13.66 -35.50 25.08
N ALA A 36 14.76 -35.73 25.81
CA ALA A 36 14.75 -36.34 27.13
C ALA A 36 14.06 -35.46 28.18
N HIS A 37 14.21 -34.14 28.08
CA HIS A 37 13.56 -33.15 28.94
C HIS A 37 12.23 -32.64 28.41
N ARG A 38 11.74 -33.17 27.28
CA ARG A 38 10.45 -32.79 26.75
C ARG A 38 9.40 -33.14 27.79
N PRO A 39 8.62 -32.15 28.30
CA PRO A 39 7.53 -32.44 29.21
C PRO A 39 6.57 -33.36 28.48
N ARG A 40 6.56 -34.64 28.87
CA ARG A 40 5.60 -35.60 28.33
C ARG A 40 4.23 -35.13 28.78
N VAL A 41 3.29 -35.03 27.83
CA VAL A 41 1.90 -34.72 28.15
C VAL A 41 1.47 -35.69 29.24
N PRO A 42 0.94 -35.22 30.38
CA PRO A 42 0.42 -36.10 31.41
C PRO A 42 -0.50 -37.10 30.73
N THR A 43 -0.15 -38.38 30.80
CA THR A 43 -1.01 -39.43 30.25
C THR A 43 -2.40 -39.23 30.82
N LEU A 44 -3.43 -39.26 29.98
CA LEU A 44 -4.84 -38.99 30.33
C LEU A 44 -5.42 -39.94 31.40
N HIS A 45 -4.59 -40.78 32.03
CA HIS A 45 -4.95 -41.64 33.13
C HIS A 45 -5.07 -40.80 34.41
N GLY A 46 -6.31 -40.50 34.80
CA GLY A 46 -6.64 -39.79 36.03
C GLY A 46 -7.17 -38.36 35.83
N TYR A 47 -7.25 -37.86 34.60
CA TYR A 47 -7.94 -36.59 34.36
C TYR A 47 -9.45 -36.77 34.53
N ARG A 48 -9.96 -36.39 35.70
CA ARG A 48 -11.40 -36.28 35.94
C ARG A 48 -11.84 -34.89 35.47
N ARG A 49 -12.62 -34.85 34.39
CA ARG A 49 -13.22 -33.61 33.91
C ARG A 49 -14.03 -32.97 35.06
N PRO A 50 -13.85 -31.66 35.34
CA PRO A 50 -14.65 -30.96 36.33
C PRO A 50 -16.14 -31.09 36.01
N ALA A 51 -16.97 -31.35 37.03
CA ALA A 51 -18.41 -31.57 36.85
C ALA A 51 -19.15 -30.34 36.26
N ALA A 52 -18.55 -29.16 36.37
CA ALA A 52 -19.08 -27.91 35.83
C ALA A 52 -18.67 -27.64 34.37
N ALA A 53 -17.84 -28.48 33.75
CA ALA A 53 -17.44 -28.30 32.36
C ALA A 53 -18.53 -28.82 31.40
N PRO A 54 -18.80 -28.14 30.27
CA PRO A 54 -19.73 -28.62 29.25
C PRO A 54 -19.37 -30.04 28.80
N GLN A 55 -20.38 -30.93 28.75
CA GLN A 55 -20.19 -32.35 28.41
C GLN A 55 -19.69 -32.52 26.97
N ASN A 56 -20.11 -31.65 26.07
CA ASN A 56 -19.72 -31.65 24.67
C ASN A 56 -18.70 -30.54 24.41
N GLN A 57 -17.51 -30.89 23.91
CA GLN A 57 -16.44 -29.93 23.60
C GLN A 57 -16.82 -28.98 22.45
N THR A 58 -17.80 -29.38 21.65
CA THR A 58 -18.33 -28.63 20.51
C THR A 58 -19.40 -27.61 20.89
N ASP A 59 -20.01 -27.73 22.06
CA ASP A 59 -21.22 -26.97 22.42
C ASP A 59 -20.90 -25.77 23.31
N ILE A 60 -19.63 -25.35 23.32
CA ILE A 60 -19.21 -24.16 24.06
C ILE A 60 -19.70 -22.94 23.28
N PRO A 61 -20.62 -22.12 23.85
CA PRO A 61 -21.07 -20.92 23.17
C PRO A 61 -19.89 -19.97 22.99
N ARG A 62 -19.93 -19.18 21.91
CA ARG A 62 -18.82 -18.30 21.51
C ARG A 62 -18.42 -17.35 22.65
N GLU A 63 -19.38 -16.90 23.44
CA GLU A 63 -19.18 -16.03 24.60
C GLU A 63 -18.36 -16.70 25.70
N ASP A 64 -18.59 -17.99 25.97
CA ASP A 64 -17.85 -18.75 26.99
C ASP A 64 -16.48 -19.20 26.48
N PHE A 65 -16.35 -19.47 25.17
CA PHE A 65 -15.05 -19.71 24.53
C PHE A 65 -14.15 -18.47 24.63
N HIS A 66 -14.70 -17.26 24.46
CA HIS A 66 -13.94 -16.02 24.62
C HIS A 66 -13.47 -15.79 26.07
N LYS A 67 -14.26 -16.18 27.07
CA LYS A 67 -13.85 -16.17 28.49
C LYS A 67 -12.68 -17.13 28.73
N PHE A 68 -12.71 -18.30 28.10
CA PHE A 68 -11.63 -19.28 28.18
C PHE A 68 -10.32 -18.78 27.53
N MET A 69 -10.41 -18.14 26.36
CA MET A 69 -9.25 -17.62 25.62
C MET A 69 -8.68 -16.30 26.17
N ARG A 70 -9.25 -15.74 27.26
CA ARG A 70 -8.89 -14.42 27.84
C ARG A 70 -8.86 -13.26 26.82
N GLY A 71 -9.50 -13.42 25.67
CA GLY A 71 -9.54 -12.40 24.60
C GLY A 71 -10.59 -11.33 24.90
N ARG A 72 -10.42 -10.10 24.37
CA ARG A 72 -11.52 -9.13 24.39
C ARG A 72 -12.63 -9.59 23.43
N PRO A 73 -13.88 -9.71 23.88
CA PRO A 73 -14.99 -9.94 22.96
C PRO A 73 -15.14 -8.74 22.03
N ARG A 74 -15.33 -8.97 20.73
CA ARG A 74 -15.69 -7.90 19.79
C ARG A 74 -17.10 -7.42 20.16
N ARG A 75 -17.25 -6.12 20.43
CA ARG A 75 -18.54 -5.52 20.82
C ARG A 75 -19.55 -5.48 19.67
N PHE A 76 -19.09 -5.49 18.42
CA PHE A 76 -19.93 -5.43 17.23
C PHE A 76 -19.58 -6.58 16.28
N PRO A 77 -20.58 -7.15 15.58
CA PRO A 77 -20.33 -8.16 14.56
C PRO A 77 -19.58 -7.52 13.39
N ASP A 78 -18.70 -8.30 12.76
CA ASP A 78 -17.93 -7.82 11.61
C ASP A 78 -18.81 -7.42 10.44
N GLU A 79 -19.96 -8.08 10.30
CA GLU A 79 -20.98 -7.78 9.29
C GLU A 79 -21.50 -6.34 9.38
N LEU A 80 -21.69 -5.82 10.60
CA LEU A 80 -22.15 -4.43 10.80
C LEU A 80 -21.09 -3.42 10.36
N ALA A 81 -19.81 -3.71 10.61
CA ALA A 81 -18.72 -2.86 10.17
C ALA A 81 -18.64 -2.80 8.63
N HIS A 82 -18.77 -3.94 7.95
CA HIS A 82 -18.80 -4.00 6.49
C HIS A 82 -20.03 -3.28 5.91
N PHE A 83 -21.20 -3.43 6.54
CA PHE A 83 -22.42 -2.75 6.13
C PHE A 83 -22.28 -1.22 6.21
N LEU A 84 -21.78 -0.71 7.33
CA LEU A 84 -21.57 0.74 7.53
C LEU A 84 -20.50 1.30 6.57
N PHE A 85 -19.40 0.56 6.35
CA PHE A 85 -18.38 0.98 5.39
C PHE A 85 -18.92 1.07 3.97
N THR A 86 -19.71 0.08 3.55
CA THR A 86 -20.32 0.07 2.21
C THR A 86 -21.26 1.25 2.03
N TRP A 87 -22.10 1.55 3.02
CA TRP A 87 -22.98 2.72 2.99
C TRP A 87 -22.22 4.03 2.97
N ALA A 88 -21.14 4.16 3.75
CA ALA A 88 -20.30 5.35 3.74
C ALA A 88 -19.69 5.60 2.36
N ILE A 89 -19.22 4.55 1.67
CA ILE A 89 -18.68 4.64 0.32
C ILE A 89 -19.76 5.07 -0.68
N ILE A 90 -20.96 4.49 -0.61
CA ILE A 90 -22.07 4.85 -1.50
C ILE A 90 -22.44 6.32 -1.32
N ILE A 91 -22.63 6.77 -0.08
CA ILE A 91 -22.96 8.17 0.23
C ILE A 91 -21.84 9.09 -0.27
N PHE A 92 -20.58 8.73 -0.05
CA PHE A 92 -19.44 9.50 -0.52
C PHE A 92 -19.42 9.65 -2.06
N MET A 93 -19.67 8.57 -2.80
CA MET A 93 -19.75 8.61 -4.27
C MET A 93 -20.90 9.48 -4.78
N VAL A 94 -22.06 9.40 -4.13
CA VAL A 94 -23.22 10.25 -4.46
C VAL A 94 -22.90 11.72 -4.18
N CYS A 95 -22.31 12.03 -3.02
CA CYS A 95 -21.89 13.38 -2.68
C CYS A 95 -20.83 13.94 -3.64
N LEU A 96 -19.84 13.12 -4.04
CA LEU A 96 -18.86 13.52 -5.05
C LEU A 96 -19.51 13.81 -6.39
N THR A 97 -20.41 12.94 -6.84
CA THR A 97 -21.10 13.12 -8.13
C THR A 97 -21.97 14.37 -8.10
N ALA A 98 -22.77 14.56 -7.05
CA ALA A 98 -23.60 15.76 -6.88
C ALA A 98 -22.76 17.03 -6.74
N GLY A 99 -21.64 16.97 -6.01
CA GLY A 99 -20.69 18.07 -5.88
C GLY A 99 -20.03 18.42 -7.21
N THR A 100 -19.71 17.42 -8.02
CA THR A 100 -19.18 17.59 -9.38
C THR A 100 -20.21 18.23 -10.29
N MET A 101 -21.46 17.77 -10.28
CA MET A 101 -22.55 18.41 -11.04
C MET A 101 -22.83 19.84 -10.57
N TYR A 102 -22.75 20.11 -9.27
CA TYR A 102 -22.93 21.45 -8.71
C TYR A 102 -21.81 22.41 -9.13
N LYS A 103 -20.57 21.91 -9.22
CA LYS A 103 -19.40 22.69 -9.63
C LYS A 103 -19.26 22.85 -11.14
N LEU A 104 -19.78 21.91 -11.92
CA LEU A 104 -19.78 21.96 -13.38
C LEU A 104 -21.15 22.44 -13.88
N ARG A 105 -21.72 23.44 -13.23
CA ARG A 105 -22.98 24.02 -13.72
C ARG A 105 -22.77 24.57 -15.13
N PRO A 106 -23.75 24.39 -16.03
CA PRO A 106 -23.63 24.88 -17.40
C PRO A 106 -23.36 26.40 -17.47
N ASP A 107 -23.81 27.15 -16.47
CA ASP A 107 -23.61 28.61 -16.36
C ASP A 107 -22.14 29.02 -16.13
N ASP A 108 -21.29 28.12 -15.62
CA ASP A 108 -19.85 28.41 -15.40
C ASP A 108 -19.03 28.35 -16.71
N PHE A 109 -19.65 27.97 -17.84
CA PHE A 109 -18.98 27.87 -19.15
C PHE A 109 -19.16 29.11 -20.04
N ASP A 110 -19.89 30.13 -19.60
CA ASP A 110 -20.12 31.35 -20.38
C ASP A 110 -18.83 32.06 -20.78
N TRP A 111 -17.80 32.05 -19.92
CA TRP A 111 -16.51 32.63 -20.23
C TRP A 111 -15.77 31.85 -21.33
N ILE A 112 -15.95 30.54 -21.41
CA ILE A 112 -15.34 29.69 -22.44
C ILE A 112 -15.98 29.98 -23.78
N GLU A 113 -17.30 30.16 -23.80
CA GLU A 113 -18.03 30.49 -25.03
C GLU A 113 -17.70 31.90 -25.52
N GLN A 114 -17.52 32.84 -24.59
CA GLN A 114 -16.98 34.18 -24.90
C GLN A 114 -15.55 34.13 -25.45
N GLU A 115 -14.71 33.23 -24.94
CA GLU A 115 -13.33 33.10 -25.43
C GLU A 115 -13.27 32.40 -26.80
N ARG A 116 -14.13 31.39 -27.03
CA ARG A 116 -14.29 30.75 -28.35
C ARG A 116 -14.77 31.73 -29.40
N SER A 117 -15.80 32.51 -29.11
CA SER A 117 -16.32 33.51 -30.05
C SER A 117 -15.29 34.59 -30.40
N LYS A 118 -14.47 35.03 -29.42
CA LYS A 118 -13.34 35.95 -29.70
C LYS A 118 -12.28 35.29 -30.60
N ALA A 119 -11.94 34.03 -30.34
CA ALA A 119 -10.98 33.29 -31.15
C ALA A 119 -11.48 33.08 -32.59
N GLU A 120 -12.77 32.77 -32.77
CA GLU A 120 -13.40 32.65 -34.09
C GLU A 120 -13.43 34.00 -34.83
N ALA A 121 -13.75 35.09 -34.14
CA ALA A 121 -13.69 36.44 -34.71
C ALA A 121 -12.27 36.83 -35.13
N ALA A 122 -11.24 36.43 -34.36
CA ALA A 122 -9.84 36.64 -34.71
C ALA A 122 -9.42 35.82 -35.93
N LYS A 123 -9.82 34.54 -36.00
CA LYS A 123 -9.57 33.68 -37.17
C LYS A 123 -10.23 34.25 -38.43
N ALA A 124 -11.50 34.63 -38.35
CA ALA A 124 -12.22 35.24 -39.47
C ALA A 124 -11.57 36.53 -39.98
N ARG A 125 -10.92 37.32 -39.10
CA ARG A 125 -10.14 38.51 -39.50
C ARG A 125 -8.85 38.14 -40.21
N LEU A 126 -8.18 37.07 -39.81
CA LEU A 126 -6.95 36.59 -40.45
C LEU A 126 -7.25 35.96 -41.81
N ASP A 127 -8.30 35.15 -41.91
CA ASP A 127 -8.68 34.49 -43.17
C ASP A 127 -9.02 35.52 -44.25
N LYS A 128 -9.78 36.57 -43.92
CA LYS A 128 -10.05 37.69 -44.84
C LYS A 128 -8.78 38.38 -45.35
N ARG A 129 -7.77 38.54 -44.49
CA ARG A 129 -6.48 39.14 -44.89
C ARG A 129 -5.69 38.21 -45.79
N LEU A 130 -5.70 36.91 -45.50
CA LEU A 130 -5.03 35.89 -46.29
C LEU A 130 -5.65 35.76 -47.69
N GLU A 131 -6.97 35.80 -47.78
CA GLU A 131 -7.71 35.80 -49.05
C GLU A 131 -7.37 37.03 -49.89
N ALA A 132 -7.36 38.23 -49.29
CA ALA A 132 -6.98 39.46 -49.98
C ALA A 132 -5.52 39.44 -50.49
N GLN A 133 -4.60 38.82 -49.74
CA GLN A 133 -3.22 38.63 -50.19
C GLN A 133 -3.11 37.60 -51.31
N LYS A 134 -3.87 36.51 -51.24
CA LYS A 134 -3.90 35.48 -52.29
C LYS A 134 -4.46 36.01 -53.60
N THR A 135 -5.51 36.84 -53.57
CA THR A 135 -6.07 37.47 -54.77
C THR A 135 -5.12 38.50 -55.35
N ALA A 136 -4.48 39.32 -54.52
CA ALA A 136 -3.44 40.27 -54.97
C ALA A 136 -2.23 39.54 -55.60
N ALA A 137 -1.76 38.45 -55.00
CA ALA A 137 -0.67 37.64 -55.54
C ALA A 137 -1.02 36.97 -56.87
N ARG A 138 -2.26 36.47 -57.03
CA ARG A 138 -2.76 35.94 -58.30
C ARG A 138 -2.83 37.01 -59.39
N ALA A 139 -3.34 38.20 -59.07
CA ALA A 139 -3.41 39.31 -60.03
C ALA A 139 -2.01 39.76 -60.51
N ILE A 140 -1.00 39.75 -59.63
CA ILE A 140 0.39 40.04 -60.00
C ILE A 140 0.98 38.95 -60.91
N GLN A 141 0.71 37.68 -60.63
CA GLN A 141 1.15 36.57 -61.51
C GLN A 141 0.51 36.65 -62.90
N GLU A 142 -0.79 36.93 -62.99
CA GLU A 142 -1.48 37.06 -64.27
C GLU A 142 -0.97 38.27 -65.08
N GLY A 143 -0.63 39.38 -64.43
CA GLY A 143 0.01 40.52 -65.08
C GLY A 143 1.43 40.24 -65.57
N GLN A 144 2.19 39.41 -64.86
CA GLN A 144 3.57 39.07 -65.23
C GLN A 144 3.65 38.05 -66.38
N VAL A 145 2.66 37.14 -66.48
CA VAL A 145 2.57 36.17 -67.59
C VAL A 145 2.20 36.85 -68.92
N LEU A 146 1.39 37.92 -68.88
CA LEU A 146 1.03 38.69 -70.08
C LEU A 146 2.10 39.71 -70.50
N GLY A 147 3.01 40.10 -69.61
CA GLY A 147 4.15 40.99 -69.91
C GLY A 147 5.43 40.28 -70.36
N GLY A 148 5.50 38.94 -70.26
CA GLY A 148 6.72 38.16 -70.54
C GLY A 148 6.87 37.64 -71.96
N THR A 149 5.87 37.81 -72.85
CA THR A 149 5.88 37.20 -74.19
C THR A 149 6.30 38.15 -75.33
N SER A 150 6.73 39.39 -75.04
CA SER A 150 7.06 40.39 -76.08
C SER A 150 8.57 40.67 -76.28
N SER A 151 9.48 39.78 -75.88
CA SER A 151 10.93 40.04 -75.97
C SER A 151 11.74 38.80 -76.38
N THR A 152 11.45 38.23 -77.55
CA THR A 152 12.37 37.32 -78.25
C THR A 152 12.01 37.31 -79.74
N ASP A 153 12.32 38.40 -80.43
CA ASP A 153 12.42 38.43 -81.90
C ASP A 153 13.39 39.56 -82.25
N ASP A 154 14.69 39.24 -82.30
CA ASP A 154 15.70 40.02 -83.01
C ASP A 154 16.98 39.15 -83.13
N LYS A 155 17.04 38.36 -84.21
CA LYS A 155 18.28 38.01 -84.95
C LYS A 155 17.98 37.19 -86.19
#